data_AF-A0A4C1Y7Z0-F1
#
_entry.id   AF-A0A4C1Y7Z0-F1
#
_cell.length_a   1.000
_cell.length_b   1.000
_cell.length_c   1.000
_cell.angle_alpha   90.00
_cell.angle_beta   90.00
_cell.angle_gamma   90.00
#
_symmetry.space_group_name_H-M   'P 1'
#
loop_
_entity.id
_entity.type
_entity.pdbx_description
1 polymer ?
#
loop_
_entity_poly.entity_id
_entity_poly.type
_entity_poly.pdbx_seq_one_letter_code
_entity_poly.pdbx_strand_id
1 'polypeptide(L)'
;MNTTYQESNKNNDHVCNPAYPQYATTSARLITFKEWPKSLPVKPEDLADAGFFYTGRSDKTLCFYCGGGLRDWKDNDNPWEEHAVWFARCKFLLLVKGNEYVQRVVTENCLIFPSTNHL
;
A
#
# COMPACT_ATOMS: atom_id res chain seq x y z
N MET A 1 -44.96 27.21 -4.17
CA MET A 1 -43.67 27.84 -4.56
C MET A 1 -42.71 26.72 -4.85
N ASN A 2 -42.68 26.26 -6.11
CA ASN A 2 -41.74 25.24 -6.57
C ASN A 2 -40.68 25.97 -7.40
N THR A 3 -39.46 25.99 -6.91
CA THR A 3 -38.29 26.31 -7.74
C THR A 3 -37.30 25.16 -7.60
N THR A 4 -37.31 24.40 -8.69
CA THR A 4 -36.40 23.39 -9.20
C THR A 4 -34.93 23.66 -8.85
N TYR A 5 -34.23 22.61 -8.41
CA TYR A 5 -32.78 22.49 -8.63
C TYR A 5 -32.55 21.20 -9.42
N GLN A 6 -32.23 21.33 -10.70
CA GLN A 6 -31.71 20.26 -11.54
C GLN A 6 -30.18 20.37 -11.65
N GLU A 7 -29.54 19.27 -11.28
CA GLU A 7 -28.37 18.60 -11.87
C GLU A 7 -27.29 19.39 -12.64
N SER A 8 -26.04 19.23 -12.21
CA SER A 8 -24.82 18.94 -13.01
C SER A 8 -23.63 18.92 -12.03
N ASN A 9 -22.60 18.08 -12.09
CA ASN A 9 -21.96 17.38 -13.20
C ASN A 9 -21.20 16.16 -12.65
N LYS A 10 -21.20 15.06 -13.41
CA LYS A 10 -20.33 13.90 -13.20
C LYS A 10 -18.88 14.27 -13.46
N ASN A 11 -18.17 14.76 -12.45
CA ASN A 11 -16.72 14.65 -12.42
C ASN A 11 -16.40 13.38 -11.66
N ASN A 12 -16.12 12.32 -12.41
CA ASN A 12 -15.72 10.99 -11.92
C ASN A 12 -14.28 11.03 -11.37
N ASP A 13 -14.00 12.03 -10.53
CA ASP A 13 -12.80 12.07 -9.71
C ASP A 13 -13.02 11.00 -8.64
N HIS A 14 -12.48 9.82 -8.90
CA HIS A 14 -12.57 8.67 -8.02
C HIS A 14 -12.20 9.10 -6.60
N VAL A 15 -13.22 9.20 -5.73
CA VAL A 15 -13.05 9.51 -4.32
C VAL A 15 -12.16 8.41 -3.73
N CYS A 16 -10.90 8.76 -3.52
CA CYS A 16 -9.87 7.84 -3.06
C CYS A 16 -9.96 7.73 -1.54
N ASN A 17 -10.92 6.95 -1.09
CA ASN A 17 -11.06 6.61 0.33
C ASN A 17 -10.10 5.47 0.68
N PRO A 18 -9.54 5.46 1.90
CA PRO A 18 -8.79 4.30 2.38
C PRO A 18 -9.68 3.05 2.38
N ALA A 19 -9.16 1.93 1.89
CA ALA A 19 -9.84 0.63 1.92
C ALA A 19 -10.17 0.16 3.35
N TYR A 20 -9.32 0.52 4.32
CA TYR A 20 -9.46 0.21 5.74
C TYR A 20 -9.25 1.47 6.60
N PRO A 21 -10.27 2.35 6.71
CA PRO A 21 -10.17 3.61 7.43
C PRO A 21 -9.79 3.46 8.91
N GLN A 22 -10.16 2.35 9.55
CA GLN A 22 -9.81 2.04 10.95
C GLN A 22 -8.29 1.88 11.18
N TYR A 23 -7.51 1.70 10.12
CA TYR A 23 -6.06 1.54 10.15
C TYR A 23 -5.31 2.75 9.56
N ALA A 24 -5.98 3.91 9.49
CA ALA A 24 -5.39 5.14 8.94
C ALA A 24 -4.18 5.64 9.75
N THR A 25 -4.18 5.44 11.07
CA THR A 25 -3.06 5.84 11.93
C THR A 25 -2.02 4.73 12.03
N THR A 26 -0.74 5.10 12.06
CA THR A 26 0.36 4.14 12.28
C THR A 26 0.16 3.35 13.56
N SER A 27 -0.25 3.99 14.66
CA SER A 27 -0.51 3.31 15.93
C SER A 27 -1.60 2.23 15.81
N ALA A 28 -2.67 2.48 15.06
CA ALA A 28 -3.71 1.46 14.82
C ALA A 28 -3.17 0.26 14.05
N ARG A 29 -2.25 0.49 13.09
CA ARG A 29 -1.57 -0.58 12.36
C ARG A 29 -0.63 -1.37 13.26
N LEU A 30 0.21 -0.71 14.05
CA LEU A 30 1.14 -1.34 14.99
C LEU A 30 0.44 -2.30 15.96
N ILE A 31 -0.75 -1.93 16.46
CA ILE A 31 -1.54 -2.77 17.36
C ILE A 31 -1.90 -4.13 16.74
N THR A 32 -1.98 -4.23 15.41
CA THR A 32 -2.30 -5.50 14.74
C THR A 32 -1.15 -6.52 14.79
N PHE A 33 0.09 -6.07 15.00
CA PHE A 33 1.30 -6.90 14.98
C PHE A 33 1.62 -7.58 16.32
N LYS A 34 0.68 -7.61 17.27
CA LYS A 34 0.88 -8.26 18.60
C LYS A 34 1.39 -9.70 18.48
N GLU A 35 0.85 -10.45 17.53
CA GLU A 35 1.20 -11.86 17.26
C GLU A 35 2.10 -12.01 16.03
N TRP A 36 2.82 -10.96 15.63
CA TRP A 36 3.76 -11.03 14.52
C TRP A 36 4.94 -11.95 14.89
N PRO A 37 5.25 -13.00 14.10
CA PRO A 37 6.33 -13.91 14.41
C PRO A 37 7.69 -13.18 14.49
N LYS A 38 8.36 -13.27 15.64
CA LYS A 38 9.67 -12.62 15.87
C LYS A 38 10.81 -13.16 14.99
N SER A 39 10.60 -14.32 14.38
CA SER A 39 11.55 -14.93 13.45
C SER A 39 11.48 -14.31 12.05
N LEU A 40 10.44 -13.52 11.74
CA LEU A 40 10.35 -12.83 10.48
C LEU A 40 11.33 -11.65 10.45
N PRO A 41 11.97 -11.41 9.30
CA PRO A 41 13.05 -10.42 9.22
C PRO A 41 12.58 -8.97 9.32
N VAL A 42 11.35 -8.71 8.86
CA VAL A 42 10.84 -7.36 8.69
C VAL A 42 10.12 -6.92 9.95
N LYS A 43 10.45 -5.70 10.40
CA LYS A 43 9.94 -5.19 11.66
C LYS A 43 8.51 -4.65 11.50
N PRO A 44 7.63 -4.87 12.50
CA PRO A 44 6.31 -4.27 12.53
C PRO A 44 6.28 -2.76 12.31
N GLU A 45 7.29 -2.05 12.82
CA GLU A 45 7.41 -0.60 12.69
C GLU A 45 7.58 -0.17 11.23
N ASP A 46 8.49 -0.82 10.49
CA ASP A 46 8.74 -0.53 9.09
C ASP A 46 7.52 -0.85 8.21
N LEU A 47 6.83 -1.95 8.52
CA LEU A 47 5.58 -2.35 7.85
C LEU A 47 4.46 -1.34 8.12
N ALA A 48 4.25 -0.98 9.38
CA ALA A 48 3.24 -0.01 9.78
C ALA A 48 3.51 1.36 9.15
N ASP A 49 4.76 1.83 9.12
CA ASP A 49 5.11 3.10 8.48
C ASP A 49 4.83 3.08 6.98
N ALA A 50 5.12 1.97 6.30
CA ALA A 50 4.77 1.77 4.88
C ALA A 50 3.28 1.58 4.59
N GLY A 51 2.43 1.68 5.62
CA GLY A 51 0.98 1.65 5.51
C GLY A 51 0.37 0.26 5.67
N PHE A 52 1.16 -0.75 6.04
CA PHE A 52 0.70 -2.13 6.20
C PHE A 52 0.22 -2.43 7.61
N PHE A 53 -0.83 -3.25 7.72
CA PHE A 53 -1.28 -3.87 8.96
C PHE A 53 -1.28 -5.39 8.82
N TYR A 54 -1.10 -6.10 9.93
CA TYR A 54 -1.09 -7.55 9.96
C TYR A 54 -2.50 -8.12 9.92
N THR A 55 -2.69 -9.17 9.11
CA THR A 55 -3.98 -9.87 8.99
C THR A 55 -4.24 -10.90 10.09
N GLY A 56 -3.25 -11.18 10.95
CA GLY A 56 -3.33 -12.24 11.95
C GLY A 56 -3.06 -13.65 11.39
N ARG A 57 -2.63 -13.77 10.13
CA ARG A 57 -2.36 -15.06 9.47
C ARG A 57 -1.00 -15.06 8.78
N SER A 58 -0.16 -16.03 9.13
CA SER A 58 1.20 -16.19 8.58
C SER A 58 2.01 -14.89 8.71
N ASP A 59 2.54 -14.39 7.61
CA ASP A 59 3.24 -13.12 7.48
C ASP A 59 2.46 -12.15 6.56
N LYS A 60 1.17 -12.40 6.35
CA LYS A 60 0.37 -11.63 5.41
C LYS A 60 -0.01 -10.27 5.98
N THR A 61 0.32 -9.22 5.24
CA THR A 61 -0.02 -7.84 5.57
C THR A 61 -0.85 -7.18 4.46
N LEU A 62 -1.61 -6.14 4.80
CA LEU A 62 -2.43 -5.36 3.86
C LEU A 62 -2.18 -3.87 4.04
N CYS A 63 -2.10 -3.12 2.94
CA CYS A 63 -2.09 -1.66 3.01
C CYS A 63 -3.47 -1.14 3.41
N PHE A 64 -3.54 -0.24 4.40
CA PHE A 64 -4.80 0.34 4.83
C PHE A 64 -5.50 1.17 3.73
N TYR A 65 -4.72 1.73 2.81
CA TYR A 65 -5.25 2.68 1.83
C TYR A 65 -5.67 2.00 0.53
N CYS A 66 -4.73 1.33 -0.16
CA CYS A 66 -5.04 0.67 -1.43
C CYS A 66 -5.61 -0.74 -1.27
N GLY A 67 -5.53 -1.33 -0.07
CA GLY A 67 -5.94 -2.71 0.18
C GLY A 67 -5.03 -3.78 -0.42
N GLY A 68 -3.92 -3.38 -1.06
CA GLY A 68 -2.92 -4.30 -1.61
C GLY A 68 -2.29 -5.16 -0.52
N GLY A 69 -2.12 -6.45 -0.80
CA GLY A 69 -1.61 -7.42 0.16
C GLY A 69 -0.28 -8.03 -0.24
N LEU A 70 0.61 -8.17 0.74
CA LEU A 70 1.93 -8.79 0.60
C LEU A 70 2.11 -9.91 1.63
N ARG A 71 3.02 -10.83 1.32
CA ARG A 71 3.43 -11.98 2.13
C ARG A 71 4.78 -12.49 1.62
N ASP A 72 5.28 -13.56 2.23
CA ASP A 72 6.56 -14.20 1.93
C ASP A 72 7.75 -13.23 2.12
N TRP A 73 7.71 -12.44 3.18
CA TRP A 73 8.68 -11.37 3.50
C TRP A 73 10.10 -11.91 3.79
N LYS A 74 11.12 -11.27 3.21
CA LYS A 74 12.54 -11.69 3.27
C LYS A 74 13.44 -10.67 3.95
N ASP A 75 14.65 -11.12 4.31
CA ASP A 75 15.66 -10.37 5.08
C ASP A 75 16.02 -9.00 4.50
N ASN A 76 15.96 -8.85 3.18
CA ASN A 76 16.33 -7.62 2.48
C ASN A 76 15.13 -6.85 1.90
N ASP A 77 13.90 -7.28 2.19
CA ASP A 77 12.72 -6.61 1.66
C ASP A 77 12.52 -5.27 2.39
N ASN A 78 12.38 -4.19 1.61
CA ASN A 78 12.00 -2.89 2.13
C ASN A 78 10.48 -2.69 1.93
N PRO A 79 9.69 -2.51 3.00
CA PRO A 79 8.24 -2.36 2.88
C PRO A 79 7.77 -1.24 1.94
N TRP A 80 8.50 -0.13 1.85
CA TRP A 80 8.16 0.96 0.91
C TRP A 80 8.47 0.61 -0.54
N GLU A 81 9.56 -0.11 -0.77
CA GLU A 81 9.94 -0.54 -2.12
C GLU A 81 8.98 -1.62 -2.62
N GLU A 82 8.67 -2.62 -1.80
CA GLU A 82 7.66 -3.64 -2.13
C GLU A 82 6.29 -2.99 -2.38
N HIS A 83 5.89 -2.00 -1.58
CA HIS A 83 4.66 -1.25 -1.82
C HIS A 83 4.69 -0.54 -3.20
N ALA A 84 5.83 0.04 -3.57
CA ALA A 84 5.99 0.71 -4.87
C ALA A 84 6.01 -0.27 -6.05
N VAL A 85 6.71 -1.40 -5.92
CA VAL A 85 6.80 -2.44 -6.95
C VAL A 85 5.41 -3.00 -7.26
N TRP A 86 4.65 -3.38 -6.23
CA TRP A 86 3.38 -4.10 -6.41
C TRP A 86 2.16 -3.18 -6.56
N PHE A 87 2.19 -1.99 -5.95
CA PHE A 87 1.03 -1.09 -5.91
C PHE A 87 1.41 0.39 -6.16
N ALA A 88 2.20 0.65 -7.21
CA ALA A 88 2.67 1.98 -7.62
C ALA A 88 1.60 3.09 -7.71
N ARG A 89 0.32 2.72 -7.88
CA ARG A 89 -0.81 3.66 -7.98
C ARG A 89 -1.48 3.99 -6.64
N CYS A 90 -1.01 3.41 -5.53
CA CYS A 90 -1.52 3.69 -4.20
C CYS A 90 -1.35 5.18 -3.86
N LYS A 91 -2.45 5.88 -3.54
CA LYS A 91 -2.39 7.33 -3.27
C LYS A 91 -1.69 7.64 -1.95
N PHE A 92 -1.80 6.78 -0.94
CA PHE A 92 -0.99 6.92 0.28
C PHE A 92 0.51 6.83 -0.02
N LEU A 93 0.92 5.83 -0.79
CA LEU A 93 2.31 5.70 -1.23
C LEU A 93 2.80 6.94 -1.98
N LEU A 94 2.03 7.38 -2.98
CA LEU A 94 2.37 8.57 -3.78
C LEU A 94 2.40 9.84 -2.93
N LEU A 95 1.52 9.97 -1.93
CA LEU A 95 1.48 11.11 -1.02
C LEU A 95 2.72 11.15 -0.11
N VAL A 96 3.14 10.00 0.44
CA VAL A 96 4.23 9.95 1.43
C VAL A 96 5.61 9.91 0.77
N LYS A 97 5.76 9.17 -0.33
CA LYS A 97 7.07 8.95 -0.98
C LYS A 97 7.29 9.78 -2.24
N GLY A 98 6.22 10.28 -2.85
CA GLY A 98 6.28 11.02 -4.11
C GLY A 98 6.40 10.12 -5.34
N ASN A 99 6.01 10.67 -6.50
CA ASN A 99 6.02 9.93 -7.77
C ASN A 99 7.44 9.57 -8.23
N GLU A 100 8.43 10.44 -8.01
CA GLU A 100 9.82 10.18 -8.43
C GLU A 100 10.42 8.94 -7.74
N TYR A 101 10.20 8.79 -6.44
CA TYR A 101 10.60 7.59 -5.70
C TYR A 101 9.97 6.33 -6.30
N VAL A 102 8.66 6.37 -6.54
CA VAL A 102 7.92 5.21 -7.08
C VAL A 102 8.43 4.84 -8.47
N GLN A 103 8.61 5.81 -9.36
CA GLN A 103 9.12 5.55 -10.72
C GLN A 103 10.53 4.98 -10.70
N ARG A 104 11.41 5.49 -9.83
CA ARG A 104 12.76 4.97 -9.67
C ARG A 104 12.73 3.50 -9.25
N VAL A 105 12.02 3.17 -8.17
CA VAL A 105 11.93 1.79 -7.66
C VAL A 105 11.35 0.83 -8.71
N VAL A 106 10.26 1.23 -9.37
CA VAL A 106 9.63 0.40 -10.42
C VAL A 106 10.57 0.19 -11.60
N THR A 107 11.30 1.23 -12.01
CA THR A 107 12.26 1.14 -13.12
C THR A 107 13.44 0.25 -12.76
N GLU A 108 14.04 0.43 -11.58
CA GLU A 108 15.14 -0.41 -11.09
C GLU A 108 14.73 -1.88 -11.02
N ASN A 109 13.50 -2.17 -10.55
CA ASN A 109 12.97 -3.53 -10.52
C ASN A 109 12.72 -4.10 -11.93
N CYS A 110 12.31 -3.27 -12.90
CA CYS A 110 12.15 -3.67 -14.30
C CYS A 110 13.50 -4.00 -14.99
N LEU A 111 14.57 -3.30 -14.61
CA LEU A 111 15.91 -3.55 -15.15
C LEU A 111 16.55 -4.84 -14.62
N ILE A 112 16.07 -5.35 -13.49
CA ILE A 112 16.59 -6.57 -12.85
C ILE A 112 15.86 -7.83 -13.38
N PHE A 113 14.60 -7.70 -13.80
CA PHE A 113 13.84 -8.76 -14.48
C PHE A 113 13.58 -8.36 -15.94
N PRO A 114 14.51 -8.60 -16.88
CA PRO A 114 14.22 -8.40 -18.29
C PRO A 114 13.00 -9.25 -18.60
N SER A 115 11.94 -8.61 -19.09
CA SER A 115 10.69 -9.24 -19.52
C SER A 115 11.01 -10.54 -20.26
N THR A 116 10.85 -11.68 -19.59
CA THR A 116 10.82 -12.97 -20.27
C THR A 116 9.61 -12.90 -21.17
N ASN A 117 9.90 -12.93 -22.48
CA ASN A 117 8.93 -12.87 -23.56
C ASN A 117 7.67 -13.67 -23.22
N HIS A 118 6.54 -12.99 -23.09
CA HIS A 118 5.25 -13.60 -23.39
C HIS A 118 5.21 -13.85 -24.90
N LEU A 119 5.66 -15.05 -25.30
CA LEU A 119 5.19 -15.74 -26.49
C LEU A 119 3.92 -16.51 -26.15
#